data_AF-A0A8J6NZB3-F1
#
_entry.id   AF-A0A8J6NZB3-F1
#
_cell.length_a   1.000
_cell.length_b   1.000
_cell.length_c   1.000
_cell.angle_alpha   90.00
_cell.angle_beta   90.00
_cell.angle_gamma   90.00
#
_symmetry.space_group_name_H-M   'P 1'
#
loop_
_entity.id
_entity.type
_entity.pdbx_description
1 polymer ?
#
loop_
_entity_poly.entity_id
_entity_poly.type
_entity_poly.pdbx_seq_one_letter_code
_entity_poly.pdbx_strand_id
1 'polypeptide(L)'
;TNTNKAGVEEVKTQGMAPLAYRVVEHGVYCMPFYINPSHAHKSGCMQKDIDLLKALIPYAYDHTRSAIRPDVRIRHAWYMEHQNSLGSCADWKLIDALTPKRNGDGPKQPSNSWSDYDVPTDLPEELKAKVGFCDLMESF
;
A
#
# COMPACT_ATOMS: atom_id res chain seq x y z
N THR A 1 10.21 17.10 5.48
CA THR A 1 10.33 18.57 5.60
C THR A 1 11.36 18.88 6.64
N ASN A 2 12.50 19.46 6.25
CA ASN A 2 13.49 19.94 7.21
C ASN A 2 12.83 21.05 8.03
N THR A 3 12.78 20.89 9.35
CA THR A 3 12.17 21.90 10.22
C THR A 3 13.20 23.00 10.42
N ASN A 4 12.94 24.16 9.82
CA ASN A 4 13.55 25.41 10.24
C ASN A 4 12.43 26.27 10.82
N LYS A 5 12.05 26.01 12.07
CA LYS A 5 11.17 26.90 12.85
C LYS A 5 12.05 27.68 13.81
N ALA A 6 12.07 29.00 13.68
CA ALA A 6 12.62 29.87 14.71
C ALA A 6 11.82 29.70 16.01
N GLY A 7 12.51 29.66 17.16
CA GLY A 7 11.87 29.58 18.47
C GLY A 7 11.06 30.84 18.79
N VAL A 8 10.00 30.70 19.59
CA VAL A 8 9.12 31.80 20.03
C VAL A 8 9.67 32.53 21.27
N GLU A 9 10.61 31.93 22.01
CA GLU A 9 11.39 32.58 23.08
C GLU A 9 12.86 32.71 22.64
N GLU A 10 13.51 33.85 22.86
CA GLU A 10 14.92 34.12 22.45
C GLU A 10 15.94 33.07 22.93
N VAL A 11 15.60 32.31 23.99
CA VAL A 11 16.51 31.37 24.67
C VAL A 11 16.06 29.90 24.54
N LYS A 12 14.88 29.62 23.97
CA LYS A 12 14.38 28.24 23.81
C LYS A 12 13.95 27.96 22.38
N THR A 13 14.71 27.11 21.71
CA THR A 13 14.28 26.40 20.50
C THR A 13 13.29 25.29 20.89
N GLN A 14 12.01 25.61 21.02
CA GLN A 14 10.96 24.58 20.87
C GLN A 14 10.78 24.29 19.37
N GLY A 15 11.44 23.23 18.92
CA GLY A 15 11.40 22.72 17.56
C GLY A 15 12.42 21.60 17.42
N MET A 16 12.17 20.64 16.53
CA MET A 16 13.22 19.71 16.08
C MET A 16 14.48 20.53 15.72
N ALA A 17 15.66 20.11 16.19
CA ALA A 17 16.92 20.80 15.89
C ALA A 17 17.07 21.04 14.38
N PRO A 18 17.74 22.12 13.94
CA PRO A 18 18.03 22.32 12.52
C PRO A 18 18.63 21.03 11.94
N LEU A 19 18.07 20.53 10.82
CA LEU A 19 18.40 19.26 10.15
C LEU A 19 17.85 17.97 10.77
N ALA A 20 17.12 18.01 11.88
CA ALA A 20 16.47 16.81 12.40
C ALA A 20 15.27 16.41 11.52
N TYR A 21 15.19 15.11 11.19
CA TYR A 21 14.09 14.50 10.44
C TYR A 21 13.60 13.25 11.16
N ARG A 22 12.32 12.91 10.97
CA ARG A 22 11.71 11.68 11.52
C ARG A 22 11.66 10.65 10.42
N VAL A 23 12.03 9.43 10.75
CA VAL A 23 11.95 8.28 9.85
C VAL A 23 11.19 7.15 10.53
N VAL A 24 10.49 6.38 9.71
CA VAL A 24 10.03 5.05 10.09
C VAL A 24 11.15 4.11 9.68
N GLU A 25 11.76 3.41 10.64
CA GLU A 25 12.88 2.49 10.38
C GLU A 25 12.43 1.32 9.49
N HIS A 26 11.27 0.75 9.81
CA HIS A 26 10.62 -0.28 9.01
C HIS A 26 9.11 -0.29 9.26
N GLY A 27 8.34 -0.58 8.22
CA GLY A 27 6.90 -0.71 8.32
C GLY A 27 6.32 -1.35 7.06
N VAL A 28 5.36 -2.25 7.25
CA VAL A 28 4.56 -2.83 6.16
C VAL A 28 3.20 -2.15 6.15
N TYR A 29 2.84 -1.57 5.02
CA TYR A 29 1.58 -0.86 4.83
C TYR A 29 0.72 -1.60 3.81
N CYS A 30 -0.52 -1.92 4.19
CA CYS A 30 -1.53 -2.44 3.28
C CYS A 30 -2.42 -1.28 2.83
N MET A 31 -2.46 -1.01 1.54
CA MET A 31 -3.23 0.10 0.96
C MET A 31 -4.26 -0.44 -0.04
N PRO A 32 -5.51 -0.67 0.38
CA PRO A 32 -6.55 -1.09 -0.55
C PRO A 32 -6.92 0.05 -1.51
N PHE A 33 -7.16 -0.29 -2.77
CA PHE A 33 -7.72 0.61 -3.78
C PHE A 33 -8.93 -0.04 -4.43
N TYR A 34 -9.84 0.79 -4.96
CA TYR A 34 -11.12 0.34 -5.49
C TYR A 34 -11.41 1.03 -6.80
N ILE A 35 -11.93 0.27 -7.76
CA ILE A 35 -12.49 0.80 -9.00
C ILE A 35 -14.00 0.54 -8.95
N ASN A 36 -14.78 1.60 -8.88
CA ASN A 36 -16.24 1.51 -8.84
C ASN A 36 -16.81 1.47 -10.27
N PRO A 37 -17.35 0.32 -10.74
CA PRO A 37 -17.86 0.20 -12.10
C PRO A 37 -19.04 1.15 -12.37
N SER A 38 -19.92 1.36 -11.38
CA SER A 38 -21.08 2.26 -11.50
C SER A 38 -20.69 3.73 -11.68
N HIS A 39 -19.54 4.15 -11.12
CA HIS A 39 -19.01 5.50 -11.28
C HIS A 39 -18.06 5.64 -12.47
N ALA A 40 -17.43 4.56 -12.93
CA ALA A 40 -16.52 4.58 -14.07
C ALA A 40 -17.18 5.16 -15.33
N HIS A 41 -18.45 4.80 -15.59
CA HIS A 41 -19.23 5.37 -16.69
C HIS A 41 -19.43 6.89 -16.60
N LYS A 42 -19.52 7.43 -15.37
CA LYS A 42 -19.72 8.87 -15.14
C LYS A 42 -18.41 9.66 -15.25
N SER A 43 -17.29 9.07 -14.84
CA SER A 43 -15.98 9.71 -14.94
C SER A 43 -15.34 9.58 -16.33
N GLY A 44 -15.89 8.73 -17.20
CA GLY A 44 -15.31 8.41 -18.50
C GLY A 44 -14.11 7.45 -18.40
N CYS A 45 -13.96 6.76 -17.27
CA CYS A 45 -12.93 5.74 -17.08
C CYS A 45 -13.21 4.56 -18.01
N MET A 46 -12.24 4.23 -18.87
CA MET A 46 -12.30 3.13 -19.81
C MET A 46 -11.35 2.01 -19.40
N GLN A 47 -11.52 0.83 -20.01
CA GLN A 47 -10.65 -0.31 -19.76
C GLN A 47 -9.16 0.03 -19.96
N LYS A 48 -8.83 0.81 -20.99
CA LYS A 48 -7.46 1.27 -21.25
C LYS A 48 -6.84 2.02 -20.07
N ASP A 49 -7.64 2.76 -19.31
CA ASP A 49 -7.16 3.58 -18.18
C ASP A 49 -6.86 2.68 -16.99
N ILE A 50 -7.66 1.61 -16.81
CA ILE A 50 -7.43 0.55 -15.82
C ILE A 50 -6.17 -0.24 -16.18
N ASP A 51 -6.00 -0.60 -17.45
CA ASP A 51 -4.83 -1.35 -17.92
C ASP A 51 -3.55 -0.52 -17.76
N LEU A 52 -3.63 0.79 -18.06
CA LEU A 52 -2.54 1.72 -17.80
C LEU A 52 -2.24 1.84 -16.30
N LEU A 53 -3.26 1.94 -15.44
CA LEU A 53 -3.08 1.96 -14.00
C LEU A 53 -2.36 0.70 -13.51
N LYS A 54 -2.79 -0.49 -13.95
CA LYS A 54 -2.16 -1.78 -13.63
C LYS A 54 -0.68 -1.78 -14.02
N ALA A 55 -0.35 -1.29 -15.21
CA ALA A 55 1.02 -1.21 -15.70
C ALA A 55 1.88 -0.20 -14.92
N LEU A 56 1.29 0.87 -14.40
CA LEU A 56 2.02 1.92 -13.67
C LEU A 56 2.26 1.60 -12.19
N ILE A 57 1.39 0.80 -11.56
CA ILE A 57 1.48 0.48 -10.12
C ILE A 57 2.89 -0.01 -9.72
N PRO A 58 3.51 -0.98 -10.40
CA PRO A 58 4.86 -1.47 -10.02
C PRO A 58 5.93 -0.37 -9.95
N TYR A 59 5.78 0.71 -10.71
CA TYR A 59 6.74 1.80 -10.78
C TYR A 59 6.45 2.97 -9.83
N ALA A 60 5.34 2.93 -9.09
CA ALA A 60 4.81 4.10 -8.37
C ALA A 60 5.81 4.70 -7.36
N TYR A 61 6.58 3.88 -6.65
CA TYR A 61 7.56 4.35 -5.67
C TYR A 61 9.00 4.39 -6.18
N ASP A 62 9.38 3.45 -7.05
CA ASP A 62 10.76 3.40 -7.58
C ASP A 62 11.09 4.62 -8.44
N HIS A 63 10.12 5.17 -9.17
CA HIS A 63 10.30 6.37 -10.00
C HIS A 63 9.99 7.69 -9.26
N THR A 64 9.63 7.64 -7.96
CA THR A 64 9.26 8.84 -7.17
C THR A 64 10.05 8.98 -5.86
N ARG A 65 11.27 8.41 -5.83
CA ARG A 65 12.20 8.51 -4.70
C ARG A 65 12.52 9.96 -4.36
N SER A 66 12.62 10.25 -3.07
CA SER A 66 12.92 11.59 -2.57
C SER A 66 13.65 11.51 -1.23
N ALA A 67 14.21 12.63 -0.77
CA ALA A 67 14.93 12.69 0.51
C ALA A 67 14.08 12.24 1.73
N ILE A 68 12.74 12.29 1.66
CA ILE A 68 11.85 11.87 2.75
C ILE A 68 11.31 10.43 2.59
N ARG A 69 11.43 9.85 1.38
CA ARG A 69 11.09 8.46 1.08
C ARG A 69 12.26 7.83 0.34
N PRO A 70 13.40 7.62 1.04
CA PRO A 70 14.59 7.09 0.41
C PRO A 70 14.40 5.65 -0.05
N ASP A 71 13.66 4.85 0.73
CA ASP A 71 13.38 3.45 0.42
C ASP A 71 11.91 3.10 0.74
N VAL A 72 11.08 3.10 -0.30
CA VAL A 72 9.70 2.61 -0.26
C VAL A 72 9.52 1.74 -1.50
N ARG A 73 9.10 0.49 -1.30
CA ARG A 73 8.94 -0.50 -2.37
C ARG A 73 7.59 -1.17 -2.26
N ILE A 74 7.04 -1.54 -3.41
CA ILE A 74 5.85 -2.40 -3.47
C ILE A 74 6.36 -3.84 -3.45
N ARG A 75 5.86 -4.63 -2.49
CA ARG A 75 6.19 -6.06 -2.40
C ARG A 75 5.22 -6.92 -3.19
N HIS A 76 3.94 -6.62 -3.03
CA HIS A 76 2.83 -7.24 -3.76
C HIS A 76 1.85 -6.15 -4.17
N ALA A 77 1.24 -6.34 -5.34
CA ALA A 77 0.17 -5.49 -5.85
C ALA A 77 -0.95 -6.40 -6.37
N TRP A 78 -1.72 -6.97 -5.45
CA TRP A 78 -2.81 -7.86 -5.77
C TRP A 78 -3.96 -7.10 -6.44
N TYR A 79 -4.25 -7.48 -7.68
CA TYR A 79 -5.41 -7.03 -8.42
C TYR A 79 -6.48 -8.12 -8.39
N MET A 80 -7.69 -7.73 -7.99
CA MET A 80 -8.84 -8.61 -7.89
C MET A 80 -10.00 -8.04 -8.70
N GLU A 81 -10.59 -8.86 -9.56
CA GLU A 81 -11.72 -8.47 -10.39
C GLU A 81 -12.94 -9.32 -10.08
N HIS A 82 -14.00 -8.66 -9.62
CA HIS A 82 -15.28 -9.33 -9.36
C HIS A 82 -15.93 -9.76 -10.69
N GLN A 83 -16.71 -10.86 -10.64
CA GLN A 83 -17.39 -11.42 -11.82
C GLN A 83 -18.57 -10.57 -12.29
N ASN A 84 -19.05 -9.64 -11.46
CA ASN A 84 -20.16 -8.74 -11.78
C ASN A 84 -19.97 -7.38 -11.09
N SER A 85 -20.74 -6.38 -11.53
CA SER A 85 -20.63 -4.99 -11.08
C SER A 85 -21.10 -4.72 -9.66
N LEU A 86 -21.86 -5.63 -9.04
CA LEU A 86 -22.29 -5.53 -7.65
C LEU A 86 -21.30 -6.17 -6.66
N GLY A 87 -20.35 -6.95 -7.19
CA GLY A 87 -19.39 -7.73 -6.41
C GLY A 87 -19.77 -9.22 -6.33
N SER A 88 -18.76 -10.09 -6.30
CA SER A 88 -18.90 -11.54 -6.12
C SER A 88 -18.74 -11.98 -4.66
N CYS A 89 -18.07 -11.17 -3.85
CA CYS A 89 -17.87 -11.41 -2.42
C CYS A 89 -17.64 -10.07 -1.70
N ALA A 90 -17.61 -10.10 -0.38
CA ALA A 90 -17.35 -8.89 0.42
C ALA A 90 -15.86 -8.54 0.39
N ASP A 91 -15.53 -7.31 0.00
CA ASP A 91 -14.14 -6.84 -0.18
C ASP A 91 -13.29 -7.00 1.10
N TRP A 92 -13.88 -6.81 2.28
CA TRP A 92 -13.16 -6.96 3.54
C TRP A 92 -12.59 -8.37 3.73
N LYS A 93 -13.21 -9.41 3.16
CA LYS A 93 -12.70 -10.78 3.22
C LYS A 93 -11.44 -10.94 2.38
N LEU A 94 -11.39 -10.29 1.22
CA LEU A 94 -10.23 -10.29 0.35
C LEU A 94 -9.06 -9.55 1.02
N ILE A 95 -9.36 -8.40 1.63
CA ILE A 95 -8.36 -7.59 2.35
C ILE A 95 -7.81 -8.34 3.56
N ASP A 96 -8.67 -8.93 4.39
CA ASP A 96 -8.23 -9.68 5.58
C ASP A 96 -7.43 -10.93 5.20
N ALA A 97 -7.81 -11.61 4.11
CA ALA A 97 -7.09 -12.78 3.61
C ALA A 97 -5.67 -12.46 3.12
N LEU A 98 -5.45 -11.25 2.58
CA LEU A 98 -4.17 -10.84 2.00
C LEU A 98 -3.34 -9.91 2.90
N THR A 99 -3.91 -9.40 4.00
CA THR A 99 -3.19 -8.49 4.90
C THR A 99 -2.06 -9.22 5.63
N PRO A 100 -0.79 -8.80 5.48
CA PRO A 100 0.33 -9.41 6.19
C PRO A 100 0.17 -9.30 7.71
N LYS A 101 0.51 -10.36 8.43
CA LYS A 101 0.41 -10.43 9.89
C LYS A 101 1.80 -10.49 10.51
N ARG A 102 2.02 -9.78 11.61
CA ARG A 102 3.31 -9.82 12.32
C ARG A 102 3.53 -11.22 12.89
N ASN A 103 4.73 -11.76 12.73
CA ASN A 103 5.13 -13.04 13.31
C ASN A 103 5.18 -12.96 14.84
N GLY A 104 4.79 -14.06 15.50
CA GLY A 104 4.84 -14.21 16.96
C GLY A 104 3.71 -13.48 17.72
N ASP A 105 3.81 -13.45 19.05
CA ASP A 105 2.71 -13.07 19.94
C ASP A 105 2.53 -11.55 20.14
N GLY A 106 3.41 -10.74 19.56
CA GLY A 106 3.50 -9.30 19.80
C GLY A 106 3.12 -8.44 18.59
N PRO A 107 1.82 -8.23 18.28
CA PRO A 107 1.41 -7.41 17.13
C PRO A 107 1.84 -5.94 17.22
N LYS A 108 2.22 -5.48 18.42
CA LYS A 108 2.70 -4.12 18.69
C LYS A 108 4.23 -4.01 18.78
N GLN A 109 4.96 -5.10 18.59
CA GLN A 109 6.41 -5.06 18.61
C GLN A 109 6.95 -4.39 17.35
N PRO A 110 8.05 -3.63 17.46
CA PRO A 110 8.73 -3.09 16.29
C PRO A 110 9.06 -4.20 15.26
N SER A 111 8.99 -3.86 13.98
CA SER A 111 9.53 -4.68 12.90
C SER A 111 10.83 -4.07 12.42
N ASN A 112 11.73 -4.89 11.88
CA ASN A 112 13.01 -4.46 11.34
C ASN A 112 13.19 -4.89 9.87
N SER A 113 12.40 -5.86 9.40
CA SER A 113 12.59 -6.50 8.10
C SER A 113 11.29 -7.02 7.51
N TRP A 114 11.29 -7.38 6.22
CA TRP A 114 10.13 -8.02 5.59
C TRP A 114 9.81 -9.40 6.19
N SER A 115 10.83 -10.17 6.56
CA SER A 115 10.72 -11.50 7.18
C SER A 115 10.07 -11.51 8.56
N ASP A 116 9.80 -10.33 9.12
CA ASP A 116 9.05 -10.16 10.36
C ASP A 116 7.54 -10.39 10.19
N TYR A 117 7.07 -10.55 8.96
CA TYR A 117 5.66 -10.74 8.64
C TYR A 117 5.42 -12.08 7.97
N ASP A 118 4.29 -12.69 8.30
CA ASP A 118 3.67 -13.76 7.53
C ASP A 118 2.84 -13.09 6.43
N VAL A 119 3.22 -13.37 5.19
CA VAL A 119 2.70 -12.67 4.00
C VAL A 119 1.99 -13.71 3.14
N PRO A 120 0.66 -13.59 2.97
CA PRO A 120 -0.08 -14.42 2.03
C PRO A 120 0.42 -14.21 0.61
N THR A 121 0.65 -15.28 -0.14
CA THR A 121 1.04 -15.21 -1.56
C THR A 121 -0.14 -15.42 -2.50
N ASP A 122 -1.26 -15.95 -2.00
CA ASP A 122 -2.43 -16.32 -2.77
C ASP A 122 -3.70 -16.17 -1.94
N LEU A 123 -4.85 -16.14 -2.61
CA LEU A 123 -6.16 -16.12 -1.98
C LEU A 123 -6.59 -17.53 -1.54
N PRO A 124 -7.36 -17.66 -0.44
CA PRO A 124 -8.09 -18.88 -0.12
C PRO A 124 -8.98 -19.31 -1.29
N GLU A 125 -9.06 -20.62 -1.55
CA GLU A 125 -9.73 -21.20 -2.73
C GLU A 125 -11.19 -20.72 -2.88
N GLU A 126 -11.89 -20.60 -1.76
CA GLU A 126 -13.28 -20.12 -1.66
C GLU A 126 -13.49 -18.67 -2.12
N LEU A 127 -12.45 -17.82 -2.00
CA LEU A 127 -12.44 -16.44 -2.47
C LEU A 127 -11.90 -16.37 -3.89
N LYS A 128 -10.86 -17.14 -4.19
CA LYS A 128 -10.24 -17.22 -5.52
C LYS A 128 -11.22 -17.69 -6.59
N ALA A 129 -12.13 -18.61 -6.27
CA ALA A 129 -13.18 -19.03 -7.19
C ALA A 129 -14.20 -17.94 -7.55
N LYS A 130 -14.23 -16.82 -6.80
CA LYS A 130 -15.23 -15.75 -6.95
C LYS A 130 -14.70 -14.52 -7.68
N VAL A 131 -13.38 -14.39 -7.83
CA VAL A 131 -12.73 -13.22 -8.44
C VAL A 131 -11.61 -13.65 -9.38
N GLY A 132 -11.35 -12.86 -10.43
CA GLY A 132 -10.04 -12.90 -11.08
C GLY A 132 -8.99 -12.40 -10.08
N PHE A 133 -7.82 -13.02 -10.04
CA PHE A 133 -6.74 -12.66 -9.11
C PHE A 133 -5.39 -12.72 -9.82
N CYS A 134 -4.59 -11.67 -9.68
CA CYS A 134 -3.19 -11.66 -10.08
C CYS A 134 -2.37 -10.73 -9.20
N ASP A 135 -1.06 -10.99 -9.10
CA ASP A 135 -0.10 -10.06 -8.53
C ASP A 135 0.59 -9.27 -9.66
N LEU A 136 0.39 -7.97 -9.69
CA LEU A 136 0.96 -7.09 -10.70
C LEU A 136 2.50 -6.97 -10.58
N MET A 137 3.08 -7.34 -9.43
CA MET A 137 4.54 -7.34 -9.25
C MET A 137 5.23 -8.53 -9.91
N GLU A 138 4.51 -9.62 -10.19
CA GLU A 138 5.03 -10.87 -10.79
C GLU A 138 4.70 -10.99 -12.28
N SER A 139 4.01 -10.00 -12.86
CA SER A 139 3.41 -10.07 -14.19
C SER A 139 4.30 -9.51 -15.33
N PHE A 140 5.61 -9.34 -15.10
CA PHE A 140 6.57 -8.78 -16.07
C PHE A 140 7.84 -9.61 -16.20
#